data_AF-A0A4Q3F2P3-F1
#
_entry.id   AF-A0A4Q3F2P3-F1
#
_cell.length_a   1.000
_cell.length_b   1.000
_cell.length_c   1.000
_cell.angle_alpha   90.00
_cell.angle_beta   90.00
_cell.angle_gamma   90.00
#
_symmetry.space_group_name_H-M   'P 1'
#
loop_
_entity.id
_entity.type
_entity.pdbx_description
1 polymer ?
#
loop_
_entity_poly.entity_id
_entity_poly.type
_entity_poly.pdbx_seq_one_letter_code
_entity_poly.pdbx_strand_id
1 'polypeptide(L)'
;MQKIIHLSAIALLAAIGFSSCKKEKAEEITFVNRATEEVTMDIYASYPDYASGQTPMLRKVLPANDKLLLPASTFTMGTTYYIDWYNEDYSLNNWFSDELPNGVTTVAYTPRSNNLAYYTSGDTKSGAKNVFLNGNGSGTTWNVIDAFQYSQSTGFVTVWNQLPDSQHHQSVIVSKDFVAQHRYQATDGSMKNAAYQFKVHNTGVGYIEFMGKEGNSAGYMISGRVPYSKKPDYASTSTDSLLATLPNSEIQFLMVKQK
;
A
#
# COMPACT_ATOMS: atom_id res chain seq x y z
N MET A 1 43.25 80.50 -29.28
CA MET A 1 42.10 79.81 -29.90
C MET A 1 42.26 78.32 -29.63
N GLN A 2 41.58 77.81 -28.61
CA GLN A 2 41.79 76.47 -28.08
C GLN A 2 40.43 75.79 -27.90
N LYS A 3 40.39 74.54 -28.37
CA LYS A 3 39.23 73.66 -28.54
C LYS A 3 38.49 73.40 -27.22
N ILE A 4 37.16 73.34 -27.25
CA ILE A 4 36.38 72.59 -26.26
C ILE A 4 35.57 71.54 -26.99
N ILE A 5 35.85 70.30 -26.60
CA ILE A 5 35.51 69.03 -27.22
C ILE A 5 34.26 68.46 -26.54
N HIS A 6 33.44 67.81 -27.37
CA HIS A 6 32.26 67.00 -27.07
C HIS A 6 32.21 66.36 -25.66
N LEU A 7 31.31 66.88 -24.83
CA LEU A 7 30.94 66.31 -23.52
C LEU A 7 29.46 65.90 -23.55
N SER A 8 29.06 64.99 -24.45
CA SER A 8 27.66 64.55 -24.51
C SER A 8 27.44 63.09 -24.93
N ALA A 9 28.49 62.25 -24.92
CA ALA A 9 28.41 60.88 -25.45
C ALA A 9 28.82 59.78 -24.45
N ILE A 10 28.76 60.02 -23.13
CA ILE A 10 29.17 59.03 -22.10
C ILE A 10 28.00 58.60 -21.18
N ALA A 11 26.82 59.22 -21.29
CA ALA A 11 25.67 58.87 -20.44
C ALA A 11 24.72 57.79 -21.04
N LEU A 12 24.89 57.40 -22.30
CA LEU A 12 23.97 56.48 -22.99
C LEU A 12 24.45 55.01 -23.04
N LEU A 13 25.66 54.70 -22.56
CA LEU A 13 26.22 53.34 -22.56
C LEU A 13 26.05 52.56 -21.25
N ALA A 14 25.48 53.17 -20.20
CA ALA A 14 25.29 52.52 -18.90
C ALA A 14 23.92 51.82 -18.74
N ALA A 15 23.07 51.82 -19.77
CA ALA A 15 21.68 51.35 -19.68
C ALA A 15 21.40 49.98 -20.34
N ILE A 16 22.41 49.24 -20.82
CA ILE A 16 22.23 47.96 -21.54
C ILE A 16 22.59 46.72 -20.67
N GLY A 17 22.90 46.91 -19.38
CA GLY A 17 23.45 45.84 -18.53
C GLY A 17 22.45 44.97 -17.76
N PHE A 18 21.16 45.32 -17.69
CA PHE A 18 20.17 44.53 -16.96
C PHE A 18 19.40 43.61 -17.91
N SER A 19 20.11 42.77 -18.65
CA SER A 19 19.52 41.52 -19.13
C SER A 19 19.15 40.72 -17.88
N SER A 20 17.89 40.87 -17.46
CA SER A 20 17.22 40.02 -16.50
C SER A 20 17.31 38.59 -17.04
N CYS A 21 18.36 37.90 -16.64
CA CYS A 21 18.51 36.47 -16.81
C CYS A 21 17.39 35.89 -15.95
N LYS A 22 16.20 35.71 -16.55
CA LYS A 22 15.12 34.95 -15.95
C LYS A 22 15.70 33.57 -15.75
N LYS A 23 16.21 33.28 -14.55
CA LYS A 23 16.55 31.92 -14.15
C LYS A 23 15.28 31.13 -14.40
N GLU A 24 15.32 30.25 -15.39
CA GLU A 24 14.28 29.24 -15.56
C GLU A 24 14.11 28.60 -14.19
N LYS A 25 12.90 28.71 -13.64
CA LYS A 25 12.60 28.03 -12.39
C LYS A 25 12.78 26.55 -12.70
N ALA A 26 13.70 25.90 -11.98
CA ALA A 26 13.83 24.46 -12.08
C ALA A 26 12.46 23.85 -11.83
N GLU A 27 12.06 22.89 -12.66
CA GLU A 27 10.81 22.16 -12.44
C GLU A 27 10.86 21.48 -11.08
N GLU A 28 9.75 21.51 -10.35
CA GLU A 28 9.61 20.90 -9.03
C GLU A 28 8.49 19.88 -9.06
N ILE A 29 8.71 18.74 -8.41
CA ILE A 29 7.68 17.75 -8.13
C ILE A 29 7.16 18.03 -6.72
N THR A 30 5.85 18.16 -6.62
CA THR A 30 5.12 18.47 -5.39
C THR A 30 4.42 17.23 -4.86
N PHE A 31 4.67 16.90 -3.60
CA PHE A 31 3.88 15.93 -2.85
C PHE A 31 3.09 16.69 -1.79
N VAL A 32 1.77 16.52 -1.74
CA VAL A 32 0.90 17.24 -0.81
C VAL A 32 0.27 16.24 0.14
N ASN A 33 0.50 16.43 1.43
CA ASN A 33 -0.21 15.69 2.46
C ASN A 33 -1.56 16.38 2.73
N ARG A 34 -2.66 15.81 2.27
CA ARG A 34 -4.01 16.33 2.55
C ARG A 34 -4.63 15.75 3.82
N ALA A 35 -3.93 14.87 4.52
CA ALA A 35 -4.40 14.32 5.77
C ALA A 35 -4.26 15.34 6.92
N THR A 36 -5.06 15.14 7.95
CA THR A 36 -4.98 15.89 9.22
C THR A 36 -3.87 15.41 10.14
N GLU A 37 -3.11 14.40 9.72
CA GLU A 37 -2.04 13.76 10.47
C GLU A 37 -0.74 13.78 9.66
N GLU A 38 0.39 13.64 10.36
CA GLU A 38 1.69 13.46 9.73
C GLU A 38 1.77 12.11 9.01
N VAL A 39 2.42 12.09 7.84
CA VAL A 39 2.65 10.87 7.08
C VAL A 39 4.13 10.69 6.77
N THR A 40 4.62 9.48 6.91
CA THR A 40 5.87 9.03 6.30
C THR A 40 5.60 8.65 4.85
N MET A 41 6.44 9.11 3.94
CA MET A 41 6.42 8.80 2.52
C MET A 41 7.74 8.15 2.12
N ASP A 42 7.64 6.90 1.69
CA ASP A 42 8.72 6.10 1.15
C ASP A 42 8.58 5.98 -0.36
N ILE A 43 9.66 6.29 -1.07
CA ILE A 43 9.72 6.19 -2.53
C ILE A 43 10.75 5.14 -2.92
N TYR A 44 10.36 4.29 -3.87
CA TYR A 44 11.15 3.20 -4.39
C TYR A 44 11.40 3.40 -5.89
N ALA A 45 12.61 3.05 -6.32
CA ALA A 45 13.03 3.18 -7.71
C ALA A 45 12.37 2.15 -8.64
N SER A 46 11.90 1.02 -8.09
CA SER A 46 11.34 -0.08 -8.87
C SER A 46 10.26 -0.85 -8.09
N TYR A 47 9.45 -1.64 -8.81
CA TYR A 47 8.43 -2.50 -8.21
C TYR A 47 9.05 -3.57 -7.30
N PRO A 48 10.13 -4.28 -7.69
CA PRO A 48 10.79 -5.23 -6.81
C PRO A 48 11.27 -4.62 -5.48
N ASP A 49 11.79 -3.39 -5.50
CA ASP A 49 12.25 -2.72 -4.26
C ASP A 49 11.06 -2.40 -3.34
N TYR A 50 9.95 -1.92 -3.92
CA TYR A 50 8.71 -1.69 -3.19
C TYR A 50 8.13 -2.99 -2.60
N ALA A 51 8.04 -4.04 -3.41
CA ALA A 51 7.47 -5.34 -3.06
C ALA A 51 8.24 -6.03 -1.94
N SER A 52 9.59 -5.96 -1.99
CA SER A 52 10.45 -6.59 -1.00
C SER A 52 10.63 -5.79 0.29
N GLY A 53 10.11 -4.56 0.36
CA GLY A 53 10.32 -3.68 1.52
C GLY A 53 11.78 -3.27 1.70
N GLN A 54 12.54 -3.17 0.61
CA GLN A 54 13.94 -2.72 0.65
C GLN A 54 14.06 -1.26 1.14
N THR A 55 15.29 -0.80 1.37
CA THR A 55 15.52 0.60 1.72
C THR A 55 15.00 1.51 0.61
N PRO A 56 14.09 2.45 0.91
CA PRO A 56 13.56 3.37 -0.09
C PRO A 56 14.69 4.27 -0.64
N MET A 57 14.59 4.66 -1.90
CA MET A 57 15.51 5.65 -2.50
C MET A 57 15.34 7.04 -1.87
N LEU A 58 14.14 7.32 -1.35
CA LEU A 58 13.84 8.54 -0.63
C LEU A 58 12.80 8.27 0.46
N ARG A 59 13.09 8.69 1.68
CA ARG A 59 12.14 8.72 2.80
C ARG A 59 11.96 10.15 3.29
N LYS A 60 10.71 10.58 3.44
CA LYS A 60 10.34 11.92 3.92
C LYS A 60 9.16 11.84 4.86
N VAL A 61 9.18 12.68 5.88
CA VAL A 61 8.06 12.89 6.79
C VAL A 61 7.38 14.19 6.39
N LEU A 62 6.08 14.15 6.14
CA LEU A 62 5.28 15.28 5.68
C LEU A 62 4.27 15.63 6.78
N PRO A 63 4.35 16.84 7.38
CA PRO A 63 3.36 17.30 8.33
C PRO A 63 1.95 17.32 7.75
N ALA A 64 0.94 17.31 8.63
CA ALA A 64 -0.46 17.44 8.26
C ALA A 64 -0.71 18.72 7.44
N ASN A 65 -1.49 18.60 6.36
CA ASN A 65 -1.86 19.71 5.46
C ASN A 65 -0.67 20.46 4.82
N ASP A 66 0.51 19.85 4.76
CA ASP A 66 1.72 20.47 4.20
C ASP A 66 2.09 19.87 2.82
N LYS A 67 3.09 20.46 2.17
CA LYS A 67 3.66 19.97 0.91
C LYS A 67 5.17 19.86 0.95
N LEU A 68 5.68 18.83 0.30
CA LEU A 68 7.09 18.66 -0.02
C LEU A 68 7.33 19.06 -1.47
N LEU A 69 8.33 19.92 -1.69
CA LEU A 69 8.84 20.27 -3.01
C LEU A 69 10.18 19.58 -3.21
N LEU A 70 10.31 18.81 -4.29
CA LEU A 70 11.56 18.18 -4.70
C LEU A 70 11.98 18.69 -6.07
N PRO A 71 13.28 18.94 -6.31
CA PRO A 71 13.76 19.24 -7.65
C PRO A 71 13.40 18.12 -8.62
N ALA A 72 12.94 18.44 -9.83
CA ALA A 72 12.64 17.48 -10.89
C ALA A 72 13.84 16.55 -11.19
N SER A 73 15.07 17.05 -11.03
CA SER A 73 16.31 16.26 -11.16
C SER A 73 16.45 15.11 -10.16
N THR A 74 15.60 15.06 -9.13
CA THR A 74 15.52 13.91 -8.20
C THR A 74 14.98 12.66 -8.90
N PHE A 75 14.23 12.82 -9.98
CA PHE A 75 13.57 11.75 -10.70
C PHE A 75 13.90 11.79 -12.19
N THR A 76 14.02 10.62 -12.79
CA THR A 76 14.09 10.51 -14.24
C THR A 76 12.68 10.66 -14.81
N MET A 77 12.46 11.69 -15.63
CA MET A 77 11.15 11.93 -16.25
C MET A 77 10.72 10.74 -17.11
N GLY A 78 9.44 10.37 -17.01
CA GLY A 78 8.88 9.21 -17.71
C GLY A 78 9.16 7.85 -17.06
N THR A 79 10.00 7.78 -16.02
CA THR A 79 10.22 6.55 -15.24
C THR A 79 9.11 6.36 -14.20
N THR A 80 8.63 5.13 -14.06
CA THR A 80 7.67 4.77 -13.01
C THR A 80 8.40 4.43 -11.72
N TYR A 81 7.97 5.06 -10.65
CA TYR A 81 8.41 4.87 -9.28
C TYR A 81 7.23 4.37 -8.44
N TYR A 82 7.53 3.92 -7.22
CA TYR A 82 6.51 3.37 -6.32
C TYR A 82 6.54 4.11 -4.98
N ILE A 83 5.38 4.56 -4.51
CA ILE A 83 5.19 5.33 -3.27
C ILE A 83 4.43 4.47 -2.29
N ASP A 84 4.95 4.42 -1.07
CA ASP A 84 4.25 3.95 0.10
C ASP A 84 4.15 5.11 1.08
N TRP A 85 2.94 5.56 1.40
CA TRP A 85 2.74 6.55 2.45
C TRP A 85 1.86 6.01 3.55
N TYR A 86 2.19 6.37 4.79
CA TYR A 86 1.54 5.87 5.98
C TYR A 86 1.76 6.78 7.19
N ASN A 87 0.82 6.80 8.13
CA ASN A 87 1.05 7.35 9.48
C ASN A 87 1.72 6.31 10.40
N GLU A 88 2.05 6.70 11.64
CA GLU A 88 2.82 5.87 12.58
C GLU A 88 2.16 4.52 12.90
N ASP A 89 0.82 4.49 13.04
CA ASP A 89 0.07 3.28 13.37
C ASP A 89 -0.46 2.51 12.14
N TYR A 90 -0.11 2.99 10.95
CA TYR A 90 -0.56 2.48 9.66
C TYR A 90 -2.08 2.51 9.44
N SER A 91 -2.88 3.22 10.25
CA SER A 91 -4.33 3.33 10.04
C SER A 91 -4.69 4.20 8.84
N LEU A 92 -3.81 5.13 8.47
CA LEU A 92 -3.88 5.98 7.28
C LEU A 92 -2.73 5.57 6.35
N ASN A 93 -3.02 5.01 5.19
CA ASN A 93 -2.00 4.55 4.23
C ASN A 93 -2.55 4.40 2.79
N ASN A 94 -1.68 4.30 1.78
CA ASN A 94 -2.08 3.96 0.40
C ASN A 94 -1.99 2.48 0.03
N TRP A 95 -1.83 1.57 0.98
CA TRP A 95 -1.81 0.15 0.69
C TRP A 95 -3.24 -0.39 0.59
N PHE A 96 -3.97 0.04 -0.45
CA PHE A 96 -5.32 -0.41 -0.78
C PHE A 96 -5.49 -0.60 -2.30
N SER A 97 -6.42 -1.46 -2.72
CA SER A 97 -6.54 -1.86 -4.13
C SER A 97 -7.96 -2.31 -4.52
N ASP A 98 -8.95 -1.46 -4.23
CA ASP A 98 -10.37 -1.76 -4.46
C ASP A 98 -10.71 -2.12 -5.93
N GLU A 99 -9.93 -1.60 -6.88
CA GLU A 99 -10.17 -1.72 -8.33
C GLU A 99 -9.45 -2.91 -9.01
N LEU A 100 -8.70 -3.75 -8.30
CA LEU A 100 -8.07 -4.95 -8.91
C LEU A 100 -9.13 -5.94 -9.48
N PRO A 101 -8.81 -6.76 -10.50
CA PRO A 101 -7.56 -6.79 -11.28
C PRO A 101 -7.50 -5.71 -12.38
N ASN A 102 -8.54 -4.88 -12.52
CA ASN A 102 -8.71 -3.97 -13.67
C ASN A 102 -8.20 -2.54 -13.40
N GLY A 103 -7.71 -2.25 -12.20
CA GLY A 103 -7.36 -0.90 -11.74
C GLY A 103 -5.86 -0.65 -11.53
N VAL A 104 -5.52 0.63 -11.47
CA VAL A 104 -4.15 1.12 -11.18
C VAL A 104 -3.91 1.00 -9.68
N THR A 105 -2.82 0.35 -9.27
CA THR A 105 -2.42 0.36 -7.86
C THR A 105 -2.06 1.79 -7.47
N THR A 106 -2.57 2.29 -6.35
CA THR A 106 -2.37 3.67 -5.85
C THR A 106 -0.93 3.96 -5.40
N VAL A 107 -0.03 3.00 -5.62
CA VAL A 107 1.38 3.04 -5.26
C VAL A 107 2.26 3.41 -6.45
N ALA A 108 1.82 3.24 -7.71
CA ALA A 108 2.64 3.57 -8.87
C ALA A 108 2.49 5.04 -9.29
N TYR A 109 3.59 5.72 -9.60
CA TYR A 109 3.56 7.07 -10.16
C TYR A 109 4.67 7.31 -11.19
N THR A 110 4.38 8.15 -12.18
CA THR A 110 5.32 8.49 -13.26
C THR A 110 5.38 10.02 -13.39
N PRO A 111 6.46 10.68 -12.94
CA PRO A 111 6.66 12.11 -13.15
C PRO A 111 6.66 12.46 -14.64
N ARG A 112 5.85 13.46 -15.01
CA ARG A 112 5.76 14.01 -16.37
C ARG A 112 5.63 15.52 -16.28
N SER A 113 6.04 16.25 -17.31
CA SER A 113 5.98 17.73 -17.34
C SER A 113 4.58 18.31 -17.09
N ASN A 114 3.52 17.56 -17.41
CA ASN A 114 2.12 17.92 -17.15
C ASN A 114 1.51 17.28 -15.90
N ASN A 115 2.27 16.49 -15.14
CA ASN A 115 1.84 15.83 -13.91
C ASN A 115 2.99 15.82 -12.89
N LEU A 116 3.05 16.90 -12.12
CA LEU A 116 4.09 17.14 -11.11
C LEU A 116 3.54 17.19 -9.69
N ALA A 117 2.23 16.98 -9.49
CA ALA A 117 1.59 17.10 -8.18
C ALA A 117 0.92 15.79 -7.77
N TYR A 118 1.33 15.26 -6.63
CA TYR A 118 0.83 14.02 -6.05
C TYR A 118 0.21 14.30 -4.69
N TYR A 119 -0.90 13.66 -4.38
CA TYR A 119 -1.71 13.97 -3.20
C TYR A 119 -1.94 12.72 -2.37
N THR A 120 -1.71 12.80 -1.07
CA THR A 120 -2.30 11.83 -0.15
C THR A 120 -3.80 12.08 -0.05
N SER A 121 -4.56 11.04 0.26
CA SER A 121 -5.99 11.14 0.54
C SER A 121 -6.20 11.00 2.04
N GLY A 122 -6.80 12.02 2.67
CA GLY A 122 -7.12 11.97 4.10
C GLY A 122 -8.24 10.97 4.46
N ASP A 123 -8.99 10.52 3.45
CA ASP A 123 -10.14 9.62 3.62
C ASP A 123 -9.77 8.14 3.49
N THR A 124 -8.51 7.84 3.17
CA THR A 124 -8.07 6.47 2.95
C THR A 124 -7.62 5.84 4.25
N LYS A 125 -8.50 5.04 4.85
CA LYS A 125 -8.25 4.35 6.11
C LYS A 125 -8.35 2.84 5.90
N SER A 126 -7.21 2.16 5.96
CA SER A 126 -7.13 0.71 5.82
C SER A 126 -6.37 0.09 6.97
N GLY A 127 -7.03 -0.73 7.78
CA GLY A 127 -6.37 -1.53 8.82
C GLY A 127 -5.47 -2.65 8.26
N ALA A 128 -5.54 -2.92 6.95
CA ALA A 128 -4.90 -4.07 6.33
C ALA A 128 -3.38 -4.01 6.42
N LYS A 129 -2.77 -2.83 6.26
CA LYS A 129 -1.31 -2.69 6.30
C LYS A 129 -0.74 -3.13 7.66
N ASN A 130 -1.37 -2.69 8.75
CA ASN A 130 -1.00 -3.06 10.12
C ASN A 130 -1.21 -4.56 10.41
N VAL A 131 -2.26 -5.15 9.83
CA VAL A 131 -2.56 -6.58 10.03
C VAL A 131 -1.63 -7.45 9.19
N PHE A 132 -1.51 -7.20 7.90
CA PHE A 132 -0.94 -8.13 6.93
C PHE A 132 0.52 -7.86 6.54
N LEU A 133 1.10 -6.73 6.92
CA LEU A 133 2.52 -6.47 6.75
C LEU A 133 3.22 -6.46 8.11
N ASN A 134 4.47 -6.93 8.15
CA ASN A 134 5.34 -6.89 9.32
C ASN A 134 6.08 -5.54 9.40
N GLY A 135 6.91 -5.34 10.44
CA GLY A 135 7.63 -4.07 10.65
C GLY A 135 8.62 -3.68 9.54
N ASN A 136 9.03 -4.62 8.68
CA ASN A 136 9.82 -4.32 7.46
C ASN A 136 8.94 -4.09 6.21
N GLY A 137 7.63 -4.24 6.37
CA GLY A 137 6.63 -3.98 5.34
C GLY A 137 6.58 -5.00 4.22
N SER A 138 7.27 -6.14 4.28
CA SER A 138 7.32 -7.08 3.14
C SER A 138 6.12 -8.02 3.06
N GLY A 139 5.66 -8.51 4.20
CA GLY A 139 4.58 -9.50 4.26
C GLY A 139 4.48 -10.24 5.60
N THR A 140 3.49 -11.12 5.71
CA THR A 140 3.25 -11.95 6.90
C THR A 140 2.81 -13.35 6.50
N THR A 141 3.10 -14.34 7.34
CA THR A 141 2.61 -15.72 7.18
C THR A 141 1.52 -15.99 8.21
N TRP A 142 0.46 -16.66 7.78
CA TRP A 142 -0.71 -17.00 8.59
C TRP A 142 -0.93 -18.49 8.54
N ASN A 143 -1.09 -19.12 9.70
CA ASN A 143 -1.35 -20.57 9.81
C ASN A 143 -2.74 -20.81 10.37
N VAL A 144 -3.45 -21.77 9.80
CA VAL A 144 -4.75 -22.22 10.33
C VAL A 144 -4.56 -22.91 11.67
N ILE A 145 -5.44 -22.62 12.64
CA ILE A 145 -5.44 -23.24 13.98
C ILE A 145 -6.82 -23.74 14.45
N ASP A 146 -7.90 -23.31 13.79
CA ASP A 146 -9.27 -23.75 14.04
C ASP A 146 -10.10 -23.54 12.77
N ALA A 147 -11.28 -24.13 12.72
CA ALA A 147 -12.22 -24.02 11.62
C ALA A 147 -13.65 -23.94 12.15
N PHE A 148 -14.44 -23.06 11.56
CA PHE A 148 -15.80 -22.77 11.95
C PHE A 148 -16.76 -22.93 10.78
N GLN A 149 -17.95 -23.41 11.08
CA GLN A 149 -19.09 -23.43 10.17
C GLN A 149 -20.27 -22.71 10.82
N TYR A 150 -21.02 -21.95 10.01
CA TYR A 150 -22.23 -21.28 10.48
C TYR A 150 -23.41 -22.25 10.50
N SER A 151 -24.07 -22.33 11.66
CA SER A 151 -25.35 -23.01 11.86
C SER A 151 -26.42 -21.97 12.20
N GLN A 152 -27.60 -22.09 11.57
CA GLN A 152 -28.72 -21.21 11.89
C GLN A 152 -29.20 -21.34 13.34
N SER A 153 -29.06 -22.52 13.95
CA SER A 153 -29.57 -22.78 15.30
C SER A 153 -28.60 -22.39 16.41
N THR A 154 -27.29 -22.49 16.17
CA THR A 154 -26.25 -22.35 17.19
C THR A 154 -25.21 -21.27 16.88
N GLY A 155 -25.33 -20.61 15.72
CA GLY A 155 -24.30 -19.68 15.23
C GLY A 155 -23.06 -20.42 14.76
N PHE A 156 -21.88 -19.80 14.92
CA PHE A 156 -20.61 -20.41 14.55
C PHE A 156 -20.20 -21.50 15.54
N VAL A 157 -19.95 -22.70 15.01
CA VAL A 157 -19.46 -23.87 15.75
C VAL A 157 -18.13 -24.32 15.20
N THR A 158 -17.22 -24.75 16.08
CA THR A 158 -15.95 -25.36 15.63
C THR A 158 -16.24 -26.70 14.97
N VAL A 159 -15.61 -26.92 13.83
CA VAL A 159 -15.65 -28.18 13.05
C VAL A 159 -14.25 -28.80 12.91
N TRP A 160 -13.26 -28.28 13.66
CA TRP A 160 -11.85 -28.65 13.52
C TRP A 160 -11.59 -30.15 13.51
N ASN A 161 -12.16 -30.86 14.48
CA ASN A 161 -12.00 -32.31 14.65
C ASN A 161 -12.78 -33.14 13.61
N GLN A 162 -13.61 -32.51 12.79
CA GLN A 162 -14.38 -33.16 11.72
C GLN A 162 -13.70 -32.99 10.35
N LEU A 163 -12.70 -32.11 10.25
CA LEU A 163 -11.99 -31.88 9.01
C LEU A 163 -11.01 -33.02 8.72
N PRO A 164 -10.80 -33.37 7.45
CA PRO A 164 -9.68 -34.23 7.05
C PRO A 164 -8.34 -33.61 7.46
N ASP A 165 -7.35 -34.44 7.81
CA ASP A 165 -6.00 -34.01 8.19
C ASP A 165 -5.39 -33.01 7.18
N SER A 166 -5.65 -33.19 5.89
CA SER A 166 -5.16 -32.30 4.83
C SER A 166 -5.58 -30.84 5.00
N GLN A 167 -6.73 -30.59 5.61
CA GLN A 167 -7.24 -29.23 5.85
C GLN A 167 -6.63 -28.59 7.10
N HIS A 168 -5.97 -29.34 7.98
CA HIS A 168 -5.24 -28.80 9.13
C HIS A 168 -3.90 -28.19 8.72
N HIS A 169 -3.40 -28.53 7.54
CA HIS A 169 -2.10 -28.10 7.02
C HIS A 169 -2.24 -26.99 5.97
N GLN A 170 -2.74 -25.83 6.39
CA GLN A 170 -2.96 -24.68 5.52
C GLN A 170 -2.26 -23.43 6.05
N SER A 171 -1.61 -22.70 5.15
CA SER A 171 -1.02 -21.40 5.44
C SER A 171 -1.13 -20.42 4.28
N VAL A 172 -1.16 -19.14 4.61
CA VAL A 172 -1.19 -18.05 3.62
C VAL A 172 -0.05 -17.08 3.91
N ILE A 173 0.79 -16.83 2.92
CA ILE A 173 1.80 -15.77 2.96
C ILE A 173 1.23 -14.58 2.19
N VAL A 174 0.99 -13.48 2.89
CA VAL A 174 0.52 -12.22 2.29
C VAL A 174 1.72 -11.32 2.06
N SER A 175 1.88 -10.82 0.83
CA SER A 175 2.99 -9.95 0.44
C SER A 175 2.52 -8.54 0.08
N LYS A 176 3.40 -7.54 0.24
CA LYS A 176 3.14 -6.12 -0.06
C LYS A 176 2.79 -5.84 -1.53
N ASP A 177 3.13 -6.76 -2.41
CA ASP A 177 2.93 -6.71 -3.86
C ASP A 177 1.54 -7.19 -4.30
N PHE A 178 0.58 -7.27 -3.36
CA PHE A 178 -0.81 -7.69 -3.60
C PHE A 178 -0.93 -9.14 -4.08
N VAL A 179 0.04 -10.00 -3.75
CA VAL A 179 0.02 -11.44 -4.01
C VAL A 179 0.02 -12.23 -2.70
N ALA A 180 -0.88 -13.20 -2.61
CA ALA A 180 -0.94 -14.18 -1.54
C ALA A 180 -0.51 -15.56 -2.04
N GLN A 181 0.37 -16.23 -1.31
CA GLN A 181 0.74 -17.62 -1.54
C GLN A 181 -0.01 -18.51 -0.54
N HIS A 182 -0.95 -19.30 -1.02
CA HIS A 182 -1.66 -20.30 -0.24
C HIS A 182 -0.95 -21.65 -0.36
N ARG A 183 -0.45 -22.16 0.76
CA ARG A 183 0.17 -23.48 0.87
C ARG A 183 -0.81 -24.42 1.55
N TYR A 184 -1.06 -25.57 0.96
CA TYR A 184 -2.03 -26.55 1.49
C TYR A 184 -1.59 -27.97 1.19
N GLN A 185 -2.04 -28.91 2.00
CA GLN A 185 -1.88 -30.33 1.73
C GLN A 185 -3.05 -30.82 0.86
N ALA A 186 -2.75 -31.48 -0.26
CA ALA A 186 -3.76 -32.13 -1.10
C ALA A 186 -4.20 -33.48 -0.49
N THR A 187 -5.26 -34.08 -1.02
CA THR A 187 -5.79 -35.38 -0.55
C THR A 187 -4.79 -36.54 -0.65
N ASP A 188 -3.83 -36.44 -1.57
CA ASP A 188 -2.73 -37.40 -1.71
C ASP A 188 -1.59 -37.21 -0.69
N GLY A 189 -1.74 -36.25 0.24
CA GLY A 189 -0.76 -35.89 1.26
C GLY A 189 0.36 -34.95 0.75
N SER A 190 0.39 -34.61 -0.54
CA SER A 190 1.42 -33.73 -1.10
C SER A 190 1.15 -32.26 -0.79
N MET A 191 2.20 -31.48 -0.51
CA MET A 191 2.09 -30.04 -0.34
C MET A 191 1.99 -29.34 -1.70
N LYS A 192 0.99 -28.48 -1.85
CA LYS A 192 0.77 -27.63 -3.02
C LYS A 192 0.91 -26.17 -2.62
N ASN A 193 1.22 -25.33 -3.60
CA ASN A 193 1.20 -23.87 -3.47
C ASN A 193 0.34 -23.30 -4.60
N ALA A 194 -0.49 -22.32 -4.28
CA ALA A 194 -1.24 -21.53 -5.24
C ALA A 194 -1.04 -20.04 -4.95
N ALA A 195 -0.90 -19.25 -6.02
CA ALA A 195 -0.74 -17.81 -5.92
C ALA A 195 -2.05 -17.12 -6.32
N TYR A 196 -2.48 -16.16 -5.52
CA TYR A 196 -3.67 -15.37 -5.74
C TYR A 196 -3.32 -13.89 -5.68
N GLN A 197 -3.80 -13.11 -6.65
CA GLN A 197 -3.88 -11.67 -6.45
C GLN A 197 -4.96 -11.38 -5.40
N PHE A 198 -4.83 -10.28 -4.66
CA PHE A 198 -5.87 -9.85 -3.74
C PHE A 198 -6.16 -8.35 -3.81
N LYS A 199 -7.42 -8.01 -3.55
CA LYS A 199 -7.83 -6.65 -3.22
C LYS A 199 -7.56 -6.37 -1.77
N VAL A 200 -7.16 -5.15 -1.46
CA VAL A 200 -7.14 -4.62 -0.10
C VAL A 200 -8.25 -3.59 0.01
N HIS A 201 -9.21 -3.86 0.88
CA HIS A 201 -10.40 -3.03 1.05
C HIS A 201 -10.10 -1.79 1.90
N ASN A 202 -10.58 -0.62 1.47
CA ASN A 202 -10.48 0.63 2.24
C ASN A 202 -11.47 0.64 3.42
N THR A 203 -11.15 -0.09 4.49
CA THR A 203 -11.99 -0.20 5.70
C THR A 203 -11.15 -0.10 6.98
N GLY A 204 -11.79 0.28 8.09
CA GLY A 204 -11.12 0.35 9.40
C GLY A 204 -10.61 -0.99 9.96
N VAL A 205 -10.86 -2.10 9.26
CA VAL A 205 -10.43 -3.45 9.62
C VAL A 205 -9.43 -3.95 8.57
N GLY A 206 -8.56 -4.89 8.95
CA GLY A 206 -7.70 -5.53 7.98
C GLY A 206 -8.51 -6.50 7.13
N TYR A 207 -8.82 -6.12 5.89
CA TYR A 207 -9.59 -6.96 4.96
C TYR A 207 -8.90 -7.05 3.61
N ILE A 208 -8.51 -8.28 3.24
CA ILE A 208 -8.11 -8.64 1.87
C ILE A 208 -9.07 -9.67 1.25
N GLU A 209 -9.28 -9.56 -0.06
CA GLU A 209 -10.13 -10.46 -0.83
C GLU A 209 -9.32 -11.11 -1.95
N PHE A 210 -9.26 -12.44 -1.97
CA PHE A 210 -8.56 -13.20 -3.00
C PHE A 210 -9.34 -13.18 -4.30
N MET A 211 -8.65 -12.92 -5.40
CA MET A 211 -9.24 -12.86 -6.73
C MET A 211 -9.05 -14.18 -7.48
N GLY A 212 -10.17 -14.72 -7.98
CA GLY A 212 -10.19 -15.84 -8.92
C GLY A 212 -9.78 -15.41 -10.34
N LYS A 213 -9.63 -16.39 -11.24
CA LYS A 213 -9.20 -16.16 -12.63
C LYS A 213 -10.16 -15.27 -13.43
N GLU A 214 -11.44 -15.27 -13.07
CA GLU A 214 -12.49 -14.49 -13.74
C GLU A 214 -12.74 -13.15 -13.04
N GLY A 215 -11.89 -12.76 -12.09
CA GLY A 215 -12.07 -11.54 -11.29
C GLY A 215 -13.19 -11.66 -10.24
N ASN A 216 -13.76 -12.85 -10.05
CA ASN A 216 -14.67 -13.16 -8.97
C ASN A 216 -13.92 -13.34 -7.65
N SER A 217 -14.62 -13.15 -6.53
CA SER A 217 -14.09 -13.49 -5.20
C SER A 217 -13.80 -14.99 -5.12
N ALA A 218 -12.56 -15.35 -4.79
CA ALA A 218 -12.18 -16.73 -4.48
C ALA A 218 -12.20 -16.99 -2.97
N GLY A 219 -12.21 -15.95 -2.15
CA GLY A 219 -12.12 -16.03 -0.70
C GLY A 219 -11.66 -14.71 -0.09
N TYR A 220 -11.41 -14.69 1.20
CA TYR A 220 -10.97 -13.48 1.91
C TYR A 220 -10.22 -13.80 3.20
N MET A 221 -9.50 -12.81 3.71
CA MET A 221 -8.99 -12.77 5.08
C MET A 221 -9.42 -11.45 5.72
N ILE A 222 -10.01 -11.53 6.92
CA ILE A 222 -10.53 -10.37 7.64
C ILE A 222 -10.14 -10.42 9.12
N SER A 223 -9.53 -9.35 9.62
CA SER A 223 -9.20 -9.18 11.03
C SER A 223 -10.47 -9.14 11.87
N GLY A 224 -10.43 -9.79 13.02
CA GLY A 224 -11.58 -9.87 13.91
C GLY A 224 -11.48 -11.10 14.80
N ARG A 225 -12.23 -11.12 15.90
CA ARG A 225 -12.33 -12.29 16.79
C ARG A 225 -13.59 -13.07 16.47
N VAL A 226 -13.53 -14.40 16.54
CA VAL A 226 -14.74 -15.22 16.62
C VAL A 226 -15.09 -15.38 18.10
N PRO A 227 -16.24 -14.88 18.58
CA PRO A 227 -16.79 -15.38 19.82
C PRO A 227 -17.49 -16.71 19.51
N TYR A 228 -17.18 -17.76 20.28
CA TYR A 228 -18.00 -18.97 20.29
C TYR A 228 -19.49 -18.60 20.42
N SER A 229 -20.36 -19.19 19.59
CA SER A 229 -21.83 -18.98 19.55
C SER A 229 -22.34 -17.59 19.11
N LYS A 230 -21.47 -16.64 18.71
CA LYS A 230 -21.89 -15.34 18.18
C LYS A 230 -21.25 -15.06 16.82
N LYS A 231 -21.83 -14.13 16.06
CA LYS A 231 -21.21 -13.63 14.82
C LYS A 231 -19.81 -13.06 15.14
N PRO A 232 -18.81 -13.24 14.27
CA PRO A 232 -17.50 -12.68 14.50
C PRO A 232 -17.56 -11.19 14.76
N ASP A 233 -16.77 -10.75 15.74
CA ASP A 233 -16.53 -9.34 15.99
C ASP A 233 -15.43 -8.86 15.03
N TYR A 234 -15.88 -8.43 13.86
CA TYR A 234 -15.02 -7.84 12.84
C TYR A 234 -14.46 -6.48 13.29
N ALA A 235 -14.97 -5.86 14.35
CA ALA A 235 -14.46 -4.58 14.88
C ALA A 235 -13.26 -4.77 15.83
N SER A 236 -12.87 -6.01 16.14
CA SER A 236 -11.68 -6.27 16.96
C SER A 236 -10.41 -5.85 16.22
N THR A 237 -9.58 -5.02 16.86
CA THR A 237 -8.26 -4.55 16.38
C THR A 237 -7.17 -5.63 16.46
N SER A 238 -7.52 -6.90 16.29
CA SER A 238 -6.57 -8.01 16.37
C SER A 238 -5.65 -7.98 15.15
N THR A 239 -4.36 -7.83 15.40
CA THR A 239 -3.31 -7.90 14.37
C THR A 239 -2.65 -9.27 14.29
N ASP A 240 -2.91 -10.17 15.24
CA ASP A 240 -2.24 -11.47 15.35
C ASP A 240 -3.16 -12.67 15.05
N SER A 241 -4.45 -12.43 14.91
CA SER A 241 -5.45 -13.45 14.53
C SER A 241 -6.53 -12.87 13.63
N LEU A 242 -7.04 -13.69 12.72
CA LEU A 242 -8.05 -13.32 11.75
C LEU A 242 -8.90 -14.52 11.32
N LEU A 243 -9.97 -14.23 10.59
CA LEU A 243 -10.75 -15.24 9.89
C LEU A 243 -10.43 -15.26 8.41
N ALA A 244 -10.40 -16.44 7.82
CA ALA A 244 -10.20 -16.62 6.40
C ALA A 244 -11.23 -17.57 5.80
N THR A 245 -11.82 -17.20 4.66
CA THR A 245 -12.41 -18.18 3.74
C THR A 245 -11.39 -18.40 2.65
N LEU A 246 -10.75 -19.57 2.64
CA LEU A 246 -9.68 -19.87 1.70
C LEU A 246 -10.23 -20.28 0.33
N PRO A 247 -9.47 -20.09 -0.76
CA PRO A 247 -9.91 -20.48 -2.10
C PRO A 247 -10.43 -21.91 -2.20
N ASN A 248 -11.62 -22.09 -2.79
CA ASN A 248 -12.34 -23.36 -2.92
C ASN A 248 -12.79 -24.00 -1.60
N SER A 249 -12.98 -23.20 -0.54
CA SER A 249 -13.53 -23.66 0.73
C SER A 249 -14.76 -22.84 1.12
N GLU A 250 -15.76 -23.51 1.68
CA GLU A 250 -16.91 -22.86 2.34
C GLU A 250 -16.70 -22.72 3.86
N ILE A 251 -15.55 -23.17 4.36
CA ILE A 251 -15.21 -23.21 5.78
C ILE A 251 -14.47 -21.93 6.15
N GLN A 252 -14.81 -21.38 7.33
CA GLN A 252 -14.09 -20.24 7.88
C GLN A 252 -12.97 -20.72 8.78
N PHE A 253 -11.73 -20.46 8.41
CA PHE A 253 -10.56 -20.81 9.20
C PHE A 253 -10.17 -19.68 10.13
N LEU A 254 -9.90 -20.01 11.39
CA LEU A 254 -9.16 -19.13 12.28
C LEU A 254 -7.68 -19.26 11.95
N MET A 255 -7.04 -18.14 11.64
CA MET A 255 -5.62 -18.11 11.35
C MET A 255 -4.89 -17.22 12.36
N VAL A 256 -3.67 -17.61 12.69
CA VAL A 256 -2.75 -16.83 13.52
C VAL A 256 -1.51 -16.44 12.75
N LYS A 257 -1.04 -15.23 13.01
CA LYS A 257 0.19 -14.71 12.43
C LYS A 257 1.38 -15.48 12.99
N GLN A 258 2.25 -15.95 12.11
CA GLN A 258 3.54 -16.51 12.48
C GLN A 258 4.53 -15.37 12.74
N LYS A 259 5.14 -15.39 13.93
CA LYS A 259 6.20 -14.45 14.32
C LYS A 259 7.53 -14.77 13.65
#